data_AF-A0A195E6D4-F1
#
_entry.id   AF-A0A195E6D4-F1
#
_cell.length_a   1.000
_cell.length_b   1.000
_cell.length_c   1.000
_cell.angle_alpha   90.00
_cell.angle_beta   90.00
_cell.angle_gamma   90.00
#
_symmetry.space_group_name_H-M   'P 1'
#
loop_
_entity.id
_entity.type
_entity.pdbx_description
1 polymer ?
#
loop_
_entity_poly.entity_id
_entity_poly.type
_entity_poly.pdbx_seq_one_letter_code
_entity_poly.pdbx_strand_id
1 'polypeptide(L)'
;MIPKICGEQRISLPETIHTYHIRSYNFDIDRARRGIQLFMGTKDFTTFSAKAITDRKIHYVRALQAFTLEEAQPLMPFDPLSKHFTYFHFTCKARSFLYNQVRRMIGALIALGLGKITEKDITVMLQVPSHHNWNPCITPVPPNGLHLLNVEYDLDELRHCTILLEEEQEETPQLEELQWEEQGVQLKE
;
A
#
# COMPACT_ATOMS: atom_id res chain seq x y z
N MET A 1 13.37 6.71 1.11
CA MET A 1 14.57 7.09 0.33
C MET A 1 15.83 6.98 1.19
N ILE A 2 16.92 6.47 0.62
CA ILE A 2 18.25 6.36 1.24
C ILE A 2 19.28 7.13 0.39
N PRO A 3 20.11 8.02 0.96
CA PRO A 3 21.07 8.81 0.20
C PRO A 3 22.20 7.95 -0.37
N LYS A 4 22.56 8.21 -1.63
CA LYS A 4 23.73 7.63 -2.33
C LYS A 4 24.99 8.47 -2.14
N ILE A 5 24.83 9.80 -2.06
CA ILE A 5 25.96 10.74 -1.92
C ILE A 5 26.01 11.24 -0.47
N CYS A 6 27.19 11.14 0.15
CA CYS A 6 27.40 11.61 1.51
C CYS A 6 27.44 13.15 1.56
N GLY A 7 26.66 13.76 2.46
CA GLY A 7 26.68 15.21 2.73
C GLY A 7 25.71 16.06 1.89
N GLU A 8 25.23 15.57 0.76
CA GLU A 8 24.22 16.25 -0.07
C GLU A 8 22.80 15.88 0.42
N GLN A 9 22.06 16.86 0.93
CA GLN A 9 20.74 16.64 1.57
C GLN A 9 19.58 17.25 0.77
N ARG A 10 19.83 17.76 -0.43
CA ARG A 10 18.76 18.29 -1.31
C ARG A 10 17.88 17.16 -1.81
N ILE A 11 16.58 17.32 -1.65
CA ILE A 11 15.54 16.38 -2.08
C ILE A 11 14.67 17.12 -3.08
N SER A 12 14.22 16.43 -4.13
CA SER A 12 13.26 17.00 -5.06
C SER A 12 11.94 17.32 -4.34
N LEU A 13 11.25 18.38 -4.80
CA LEU A 13 10.04 18.88 -4.12
C LEU A 13 8.93 17.81 -4.03
N PRO A 14 8.59 17.05 -5.10
CA PRO A 14 7.53 16.04 -5.01
C PRO A 14 7.87 14.92 -4.03
N GLU A 15 9.15 14.52 -3.97
CA GLU A 15 9.62 13.48 -3.06
C GLU A 15 9.51 13.90 -1.60
N THR A 16 9.77 15.18 -1.30
CA THR A 16 9.65 15.72 0.05
C THR A 16 8.22 15.59 0.60
N ILE A 17 7.23 15.65 -0.28
CA ILE A 17 5.81 15.60 0.09
C ILE A 17 5.32 14.15 0.16
N HIS A 18 5.78 13.27 -0.73
CA HIS A 18 5.22 11.93 -0.92
C HIS A 18 6.08 10.79 -0.38
N THR A 19 7.25 11.07 0.17
CA THR A 19 8.10 10.01 0.71
C THR A 19 8.71 10.38 2.06
N TYR A 20 9.25 9.37 2.73
CA TYR A 20 10.04 9.54 3.93
C TYR A 20 11.53 9.35 3.61
N HIS A 21 12.34 10.34 3.97
CA HIS A 21 13.78 10.34 3.74
C HIS A 21 14.53 9.92 5.02
N ILE A 22 15.46 8.99 4.88
CA ILE A 22 16.34 8.54 5.96
C ILE A 22 17.69 9.22 5.73
N ARG A 23 18.14 10.07 6.65
CA ARG A 23 19.44 10.78 6.54
C ARG A 23 20.63 9.95 7.04
N SER A 24 20.59 8.64 6.83
CA SER A 24 21.60 7.70 7.34
C SER A 24 22.17 6.86 6.21
N TYR A 25 23.50 6.83 6.10
CA TYR A 25 24.22 6.03 5.11
C TYR A 25 24.43 4.57 5.54
N ASN A 26 24.26 4.27 6.83
CA ASN A 26 24.42 2.94 7.42
C ASN A 26 23.11 2.14 7.52
N PHE A 27 22.12 2.46 6.68
CA PHE A 27 20.85 1.75 6.71
C PHE A 27 20.98 0.36 6.08
N ASP A 28 20.79 -0.68 6.90
CA ASP A 28 20.79 -2.07 6.45
C ASP A 28 19.40 -2.45 5.92
N ILE A 29 19.26 -2.41 4.59
CA ILE A 29 18.01 -2.75 3.88
C ILE A 29 17.64 -4.22 4.06
N ASP A 30 18.62 -5.14 4.10
CA ASP A 30 18.37 -6.56 4.20
C ASP A 30 17.89 -6.94 5.61
N ARG A 31 18.42 -6.26 6.63
CA ARG A 31 17.91 -6.39 8.00
C ARG A 31 16.48 -5.89 8.13
N ALA A 32 16.15 -4.76 7.51
CA ALA A 32 14.76 -4.28 7.45
C ALA A 32 13.86 -5.28 6.70
N ARG A 33 14.34 -5.85 5.58
CA ARG A 33 13.62 -6.86 4.79
C ARG A 33 13.36 -8.14 5.59
N ARG A 34 14.34 -8.67 6.32
CA ARG A 34 14.16 -9.85 7.19
C ARG A 34 13.15 -9.58 8.31
N GLY A 35 13.17 -8.39 8.90
CA GLY A 35 12.24 -7.99 9.95
C GLY A 35 10.76 -8.01 9.54
N ILE A 36 10.44 -7.94 8.25
CA ILE A 36 9.06 -8.01 7.73
C ILE A 36 8.35 -9.29 8.19
N GLN A 37 9.08 -10.42 8.19
CA GLN A 37 8.52 -11.72 8.55
C GLN A 37 7.97 -11.75 9.98
N LEU A 38 8.50 -10.91 10.88
CA LEU A 38 8.02 -10.82 12.26
C LEU A 38 6.57 -10.35 12.34
N PHE A 39 6.08 -9.62 11.34
CA PHE A 39 4.72 -9.06 11.30
C PHE A 39 3.70 -9.95 10.58
N MET A 40 4.14 -10.87 9.72
CA MET A 40 3.27 -11.68 8.86
C MET A 40 2.31 -12.59 9.65
N GLY A 41 1.11 -12.80 9.11
CA GLY A 41 0.07 -13.63 9.72
C GLY A 41 -0.81 -12.89 10.73
N THR A 42 -1.46 -13.64 11.62
CA THR A 42 -2.39 -13.12 12.63
C THR A 42 -1.67 -12.79 13.93
N LYS A 43 -1.72 -11.53 14.35
CA LYS A 43 -1.06 -11.05 15.57
C LYS A 43 -1.88 -9.98 16.28
N ASP A 44 -1.58 -9.78 17.55
CA ASP A 44 -2.07 -8.63 18.29
C ASP A 44 -1.18 -7.41 17.99
N PHE A 45 -1.76 -6.39 17.37
CA PHE A 45 -1.08 -5.16 17.00
C PHE A 45 -1.34 -4.01 17.99
N THR A 46 -1.76 -4.28 19.23
CA THR A 46 -2.00 -3.25 20.26
C THR A 46 -0.81 -2.31 20.40
N THR A 47 0.40 -2.86 20.59
CA THR A 47 1.64 -2.06 20.69
C THR A 47 1.96 -1.30 19.41
N PHE A 48 1.52 -1.79 18.24
CA PHE A 48 1.71 -1.11 16.96
C PHE A 48 0.59 -0.14 16.61
N SER A 49 -0.42 0.02 17.46
CA SER A 49 -1.49 1.01 17.27
C SER A 49 -1.33 2.18 18.24
N ALA A 50 -1.67 3.38 17.76
CA ALA A 50 -1.83 4.51 18.66
C ALA A 50 -3.14 4.36 19.43
N LYS A 51 -3.15 4.81 20.69
CA LYS A 51 -4.35 4.78 21.52
C LYS A 51 -5.43 5.65 20.86
N ALA A 52 -6.54 5.03 20.46
CA ALA A 52 -7.69 5.74 19.94
C ALA A 52 -8.57 6.21 21.12
N ILE A 53 -9.13 7.41 21.00
CA ILE A 53 -10.11 7.94 21.96
C ILE A 53 -11.49 7.60 21.39
N THR A 54 -12.08 6.49 21.86
CA THR A 54 -13.40 6.05 21.43
C THR A 54 -14.04 5.16 22.51
N ASP A 55 -15.36 5.21 22.62
CA ASP A 55 -16.14 4.37 23.53
C ASP A 55 -16.32 2.94 23.00
N ARG A 56 -15.98 2.70 21.73
CA ARG A 56 -16.13 1.39 21.10
C ARG A 56 -15.00 0.46 21.52
N LYS A 57 -15.34 -0.80 21.82
CA LYS A 57 -14.35 -1.85 22.06
C LYS A 57 -13.57 -2.11 20.76
N ILE A 58 -12.25 -1.90 20.80
CA ILE A 58 -11.37 -2.16 19.67
C ILE A 58 -10.81 -3.58 19.79
N HIS A 59 -10.98 -4.37 18.73
CA HIS A 59 -10.23 -5.60 18.56
C HIS A 59 -8.88 -5.24 17.93
N TYR A 60 -7.76 -5.58 18.58
CA TYR A 60 -6.41 -5.24 18.10
C TYR A 60 -5.73 -6.36 17.30
N VAL A 61 -6.34 -7.54 17.24
CA VAL A 61 -5.85 -8.64 16.43
C VAL A 61 -6.12 -8.35 14.95
N ARG A 62 -5.08 -8.39 14.12
CA ARG A 62 -5.16 -8.23 12.66
C ARG A 62 -4.37 -9.32 11.97
N ALA A 63 -4.76 -9.64 10.75
CA ALA A 63 -4.05 -10.59 9.89
C ALA A 63 -3.45 -9.84 8.70
N LEU A 64 -2.12 -9.83 8.61
CA LEU A 64 -1.40 -9.34 7.43
C LEU A 64 -1.29 -10.46 6.41
N GLN A 65 -1.77 -10.20 5.20
CA GLN A 65 -1.80 -11.14 4.09
C GLN A 65 -0.53 -11.04 3.25
N ALA A 66 -0.05 -9.82 3.02
CA ALA A 66 1.22 -9.57 2.34
C ALA A 66 1.93 -8.38 2.99
N PHE A 67 3.25 -8.43 3.02
CA PHE A 67 4.10 -7.31 3.37
C PHE A 67 5.44 -7.46 2.63
N THR A 68 5.81 -6.49 1.79
CA THR A 68 7.01 -6.54 0.95
C THR A 68 7.84 -5.25 1.05
N LEU A 69 9.11 -5.34 0.65
CA LEU A 69 10.05 -4.24 0.57
C LEU A 69 10.90 -4.35 -0.69
N GLU A 70 10.52 -3.56 -1.69
CA GLU A 70 11.10 -3.61 -3.03
C GLU A 70 11.76 -2.29 -3.38
N GLU A 71 12.80 -2.35 -4.23
CA GLU A 71 13.39 -1.15 -4.82
C GLU A 71 12.37 -0.48 -5.76
N ALA A 72 12.37 0.84 -5.78
CA ALA A 72 11.41 1.65 -6.51
C ALA A 72 12.11 2.69 -7.40
N GLN A 73 11.33 3.30 -8.28
CA GLN A 73 11.77 4.44 -9.07
C GLN A 73 11.36 5.75 -8.37
N PRO A 74 12.13 6.84 -8.55
CA PRO A 74 11.70 8.16 -8.11
C PRO A 74 10.41 8.60 -8.82
N LEU A 75 9.63 9.43 -8.16
CA LEU A 75 8.47 10.14 -8.72
C LEU A 75 8.86 11.10 -9.84
N MET A 76 10.08 11.65 -9.79
CA MET A 76 10.63 12.54 -10.82
C MET A 76 11.98 12.00 -11.35
N PRO A 77 11.99 11.02 -12.26
CA PRO A 77 13.22 10.40 -12.77
C PRO A 77 14.17 11.36 -13.50
N PHE A 78 13.62 12.43 -14.08
CA PHE A 78 14.39 13.42 -14.83
C PHE A 78 14.97 14.54 -13.96
N ASP A 79 14.55 14.65 -12.69
CA ASP A 79 15.14 15.60 -11.75
C ASP A 79 16.54 15.10 -11.34
N PRO A 80 17.61 15.90 -11.53
CA PRO A 80 18.96 15.52 -11.12
C PRO A 80 19.06 15.13 -9.64
N LEU A 81 18.27 15.75 -8.76
CA LEU A 81 18.26 15.47 -7.32
C LEU A 81 17.76 14.05 -7.01
N SER A 82 16.89 13.48 -7.86
CA SER A 82 16.39 12.12 -7.68
C SER A 82 17.49 11.08 -7.79
N LYS A 83 18.58 11.37 -8.52
CA LYS A 83 19.72 10.46 -8.64
C LYS A 83 20.53 10.33 -7.34
N HIS A 84 20.35 11.27 -6.41
CA HIS A 84 21.07 11.26 -5.13
C HIS A 84 20.51 10.25 -4.13
N PHE A 85 19.40 9.58 -4.43
CA PHE A 85 18.76 8.63 -3.52
C PHE A 85 18.49 7.28 -4.19
N THR A 86 18.39 6.24 -3.36
CA THR A 86 17.76 4.96 -3.67
C THR A 86 16.36 4.95 -3.07
N TYR A 87 15.40 4.45 -3.82
CA TYR A 87 13.98 4.48 -3.47
C TYR A 87 13.52 3.07 -3.16
N PHE A 88 12.64 2.96 -2.17
CA PHE A 88 12.09 1.69 -1.75
C PHE A 88 10.63 1.86 -1.40
N HIS A 89 9.82 0.87 -1.78
CA HIS A 89 8.41 0.79 -1.43
C HIS A 89 8.18 -0.31 -0.42
N PHE A 90 7.51 0.05 0.67
CA PHE A 90 6.84 -0.90 1.53
C PHE A 90 5.41 -1.08 1.03
N THR A 91 5.00 -2.32 0.74
CA THR A 91 3.63 -2.63 0.35
C THR A 91 3.06 -3.63 1.33
N CYS A 92 1.95 -3.28 1.99
CA CYS A 92 1.25 -4.18 2.92
C CYS A 92 -0.21 -4.36 2.51
N LYS A 93 -0.71 -5.59 2.64
CA LYS A 93 -2.09 -5.98 2.33
C LYS A 93 -2.71 -6.66 3.55
N ALA A 94 -3.91 -6.22 3.91
CA ALA A 94 -4.72 -6.82 4.97
C ALA A 94 -6.19 -6.43 4.79
N ARG A 95 -7.09 -7.19 5.41
CA ARG A 95 -8.53 -6.86 5.47
C ARG A 95 -8.81 -5.54 6.22
N SER A 96 -7.99 -5.22 7.21
CA SER A 96 -8.13 -3.97 7.97
C SER A 96 -6.83 -3.61 8.69
N PHE A 97 -6.68 -2.33 9.00
CA PHE A 97 -5.56 -1.79 9.77
C PHE A 97 -6.09 -0.96 10.96
N LEU A 98 -5.32 -0.91 12.04
CA LEU A 98 -5.59 -0.08 13.21
C LEU A 98 -5.04 1.34 13.02
N TYR A 99 -5.46 2.26 13.88
CA TYR A 99 -4.97 3.64 13.86
C TYR A 99 -3.44 3.68 14.05
N ASN A 100 -2.76 4.30 13.08
CA ASN A 100 -1.29 4.38 12.95
C ASN A 100 -0.54 3.03 12.85
N GLN A 101 -1.22 1.89 12.61
CA GLN A 101 -0.60 0.57 12.56
C GLN A 101 0.57 0.49 11.57
N VAL A 102 0.28 0.79 10.30
CA VAL A 102 1.28 0.73 9.22
C VAL A 102 2.46 1.65 9.51
N ARG A 103 2.18 2.87 9.99
CA ARG A 103 3.19 3.87 10.31
C ARG A 103 4.13 3.42 11.44
N ARG A 104 3.60 2.73 12.44
CA ARG A 104 4.40 2.16 13.53
C ARG A 104 5.19 0.93 13.08
N MET A 105 4.60 0.05 12.28
CA MET A 105 5.30 -1.11 11.72
C MET A 105 6.50 -0.69 10.88
N ILE A 106 6.32 0.24 9.94
CA ILE A 106 7.41 0.76 9.10
C ILE A 106 8.44 1.48 9.96
N GLY A 107 8.02 2.27 10.94
CA GLY A 107 8.95 2.93 11.89
C GLY A 107 9.85 1.93 12.61
N ALA A 108 9.30 0.80 13.06
CA ALA A 108 10.07 -0.26 13.70
C ALA A 108 11.06 -0.95 12.73
N LEU A 109 10.64 -1.23 11.50
CA LEU A 109 11.53 -1.78 10.47
C LEU A 109 12.68 -0.82 10.14
N ILE A 110 12.40 0.48 10.09
CA ILE A 110 13.44 1.50 9.88
C ILE A 110 14.40 1.56 11.08
N ALA A 111 13.88 1.57 12.30
CA ALA A 111 14.71 1.54 13.50
C ALA A 111 15.58 0.27 13.57
N LEU A 112 15.05 -0.87 13.11
CA LEU A 112 15.79 -2.13 12.99
C LEU A 112 16.91 -2.03 11.96
N GLY A 113 16.63 -1.51 10.76
CA GLY A 113 17.62 -1.30 9.70
C GLY A 113 18.71 -0.28 10.08
N LEU A 114 18.39 0.69 10.94
CA LEU A 114 19.35 1.62 11.54
C LEU A 114 20.13 1.04 12.74
N GLY A 115 19.81 -0.19 13.16
CA GLY A 115 20.44 -0.82 14.33
C GLY A 115 20.04 -0.22 15.68
N LYS A 116 19.00 0.62 15.74
CA LYS A 116 18.50 1.24 16.99
C LYS A 116 17.75 0.25 17.88
N ILE A 117 17.18 -0.79 17.26
CA ILE A 117 16.47 -1.88 17.94
C ILE A 117 16.90 -3.22 17.33
N THR A 118 16.52 -4.29 18.00
CA THR A 118 16.74 -5.68 17.59
C THR A 118 15.44 -6.35 17.15
N GLU A 119 15.55 -7.49 16.46
CA GLU A 119 14.38 -8.31 16.11
C GLU A 119 13.63 -8.76 17.36
N LYS A 120 14.36 -9.06 18.44
CA LYS A 120 13.80 -9.41 19.75
C LYS A 120 12.91 -8.30 20.32
N ASP A 121 13.29 -7.04 20.16
CA ASP A 121 12.47 -5.91 20.61
C ASP A 121 11.12 -5.87 19.87
N ILE A 122 11.13 -6.12 18.55
CA ILE A 122 9.90 -6.22 17.76
C ILE A 122 9.06 -7.43 18.21
N THR A 123 9.68 -8.58 18.41
CA THR A 123 9.01 -9.78 18.92
C THR A 123 8.36 -9.53 20.28
N VAL A 124 9.04 -8.87 21.22
CA VAL A 124 8.49 -8.51 22.53
C VAL A 124 7.29 -7.57 22.38
N MET A 125 7.38 -6.55 21.52
CA MET A 125 6.26 -5.64 21.27
C MET A 125 5.02 -6.36 20.69
N LEU A 126 5.20 -7.43 19.91
CA LEU A 126 4.12 -8.24 19.35
C LEU A 126 3.57 -9.29 20.34
N GLN A 127 4.43 -9.90 21.15
CA GLN A 127 4.07 -10.99 22.07
C GLN A 127 3.57 -10.48 23.43
N VAL A 128 3.94 -9.27 23.82
CA VAL A 128 3.47 -8.60 25.03
C VAL A 128 2.68 -7.34 24.61
N PRO A 129 1.45 -7.49 24.10
CA PRO A 129 0.68 -6.39 23.53
C PRO A 129 0.29 -5.37 24.59
N SER A 130 0.78 -4.13 24.44
CA SER A 130 0.42 -3.00 25.31
C SER A 130 0.84 -1.69 24.66
N HIS A 131 0.02 -0.65 24.79
CA HIS A 131 0.41 0.70 24.34
C HIS A 131 1.65 1.23 25.08
N HIS A 132 1.91 0.76 26.31
CA HIS A 132 3.08 1.13 27.10
C HIS A 132 4.37 0.41 26.66
N ASN A 133 4.25 -0.68 25.90
CA ASN A 133 5.41 -1.44 25.43
C ASN A 133 5.99 -0.90 24.13
N TRP A 134 5.48 0.22 23.62
CA TRP A 134 6.07 0.87 22.46
C TRP A 134 7.50 1.31 22.77
N ASN A 135 8.47 0.79 22.01
CA ASN A 135 9.86 1.13 22.22
C ASN A 135 10.12 2.60 21.85
N PRO A 136 10.58 3.45 22.79
CA PRO A 136 10.75 4.89 22.57
C PRO A 136 11.87 5.23 21.59
N CYS A 137 12.79 4.30 21.29
CA CYS A 137 13.80 4.47 20.23
C CYS A 137 13.19 4.47 18.82
N ILE A 138 11.91 4.12 18.69
CA ILE A 138 11.17 4.04 17.44
C ILE A 138 10.30 5.28 17.27
N THR A 139 10.51 5.99 16.16
CA THR A 139 9.64 7.07 15.72
C THR A 139 8.66 6.52 14.68
N PRO A 140 7.33 6.65 14.87
CA PRO A 140 6.37 6.32 13.82
C PRO A 140 6.65 7.16 12.57
N VAL A 141 6.63 6.56 11.38
CA VAL A 141 6.88 7.33 10.15
C VAL A 141 5.82 8.41 9.95
N PRO A 142 6.14 9.55 9.34
CA PRO A 142 5.14 10.57 8.99
C PRO A 142 4.07 10.00 8.03
N PRO A 143 2.89 10.61 7.95
CA PRO A 143 1.79 10.11 7.13
C PRO A 143 1.95 10.42 5.63
N ASN A 144 2.85 11.33 5.29
CA ASN A 144 2.98 11.93 3.97
C ASN A 144 3.39 10.94 2.87
N GLY A 145 4.08 9.84 3.22
CA GLY A 145 4.41 8.75 2.29
C GLY A 145 3.51 7.51 2.37
N LEU A 146 2.36 7.59 3.04
CA LEU A 146 1.40 6.49 3.11
C LEU A 146 0.27 6.71 2.10
N HIS A 147 0.13 5.78 1.16
CA HIS A 147 -0.88 5.83 0.11
C HIS A 147 -1.73 4.56 0.12
N LEU A 148 -3.06 4.71 0.00
CA LEU A 148 -3.95 3.59 -0.25
C LEU A 148 -3.81 3.20 -1.74
N LEU A 149 -3.28 2.00 -1.99
CA LEU A 149 -2.98 1.55 -3.34
C LEU A 149 -4.17 0.87 -4.02
N ASN A 150 -4.86 -0.03 -3.31
CA ASN A 150 -5.94 -0.84 -3.85
C ASN A 150 -6.96 -1.18 -2.76
N VAL A 151 -8.22 -1.31 -3.15
CA VAL A 151 -9.30 -1.85 -2.31
C VAL A 151 -9.92 -3.00 -3.07
N GLU A 152 -9.82 -4.19 -2.49
CA GLU A 152 -10.38 -5.41 -3.07
C GLU A 152 -11.79 -5.65 -2.53
N TYR A 153 -12.70 -6.00 -3.43
CA TYR A 153 -14.08 -6.33 -3.10
C TYR A 153 -14.38 -7.76 -3.54
N ASP A 154 -15.22 -8.43 -2.77
CA ASP A 154 -15.79 -9.71 -3.17
C ASP A 154 -16.85 -9.44 -4.25
N LEU A 155 -16.68 -10.06 -5.43
CA LEU A 155 -17.58 -9.89 -6.57
C LEU A 155 -18.97 -10.43 -6.27
N ASP A 156 -19.09 -11.48 -5.46
CA ASP A 156 -20.38 -12.07 -5.12
C ASP A 156 -21.13 -11.18 -4.12
N GLU A 157 -20.44 -10.59 -3.14
CA GLU A 157 -21.03 -9.56 -2.27
C GLU A 157 -21.42 -8.31 -3.07
N LEU A 158 -20.57 -7.86 -3.99
CA LEU A 158 -20.86 -6.71 -4.84
C LEU A 158 -22.13 -6.93 -5.67
N ARG A 159 -22.30 -8.11 -6.28
CA ARG A 159 -23.50 -8.45 -7.05
C ARG A 159 -24.76 -8.40 -6.18
N HIS A 160 -24.71 -8.91 -4.96
CA HIS A 160 -25.84 -8.85 -4.03
C HIS A 160 -26.21 -7.41 -3.61
N CYS A 161 -25.24 -6.49 -3.60
CA CYS A 161 -25.46 -5.10 -3.20
C CYS A 161 -25.66 -4.14 -4.38
N THR A 162 -25.52 -4.60 -5.63
CA THR A 162 -25.68 -3.75 -6.81
C THR A 162 -27.16 -3.71 -7.17
N ILE A 163 -27.74 -2.51 -7.13
CA ILE A 163 -29.08 -2.28 -7.67
C ILE A 163 -28.97 -2.35 -9.19
N LEU A 164 -29.49 -3.43 -9.77
CA LEU A 164 -29.61 -3.53 -11.22
C LEU A 164 -30.72 -2.57 -11.64
N LEU A 165 -30.38 -1.58 -12.47
CA LEU A 165 -31.40 -0.84 -13.19
C LEU A 165 -31.96 -1.79 -14.24
N GLU A 166 -33.28 -1.98 -14.23
CA GLU A 166 -33.96 -2.71 -15.29
C GLU A 166 -33.64 -2.02 -16.61
N GLU A 167 -32.99 -2.73 -17.53
CA GLU A 167 -32.86 -2.29 -18.91
C GLU A 167 -34.28 -2.17 -19.47
N GLU A 168 -34.72 -0.96 -19.80
CA GLU A 168 -35.92 -0.78 -20.64
C GLU A 168 -35.69 -1.61 -21.90
N GLN A 169 -36.57 -2.58 -22.14
CA GLN A 169 -36.54 -3.40 -23.34
C GLN A 169 -36.70 -2.49 -24.56
N GLU A 170 -35.61 -2.19 -25.26
CA GLU A 170 -35.67 -1.70 -26.63
C GLU A 170 -36.27 -2.82 -27.48
N GLU A 171 -37.60 -2.79 -27.67
CA GLU A 171 -38.27 -3.48 -28.76
C GLU A 171 -37.66 -2.98 -30.08
N THR A 172 -36.71 -3.73 -30.62
CA THR A 172 -36.25 -3.56 -31.99
C THR A 172 -37.35 -4.10 -32.91
N PRO A 173 -37.99 -3.28 -33.77
CA PRO A 173 -38.97 -3.80 -34.72
C PRO A 173 -38.24 -4.70 -35.72
N GLN A 174 -38.77 -5.92 -35.90
CA GLN A 174 -38.32 -6.86 -36.92
C GLN A 174 -38.48 -6.22 -38.30
N LEU A 175 -37.36 -5.85 -38.94
CA LEU A 175 -37.33 -5.53 -40.36
C LEU A 175 -37.51 -6.83 -41.14
N GLU A 176 -38.75 -7.07 -41.57
CA GLU A 176 -39.11 -8.12 -42.52
C GLU A 176 -38.19 -8.06 -43.75
N GLU A 177 -37.61 -9.20 -44.08
CA GLU A 177 -36.86 -9.46 -45.31
C GLU A 177 -37.76 -9.19 -46.52
N LEU A 178 -37.63 -8.01 -47.13
CA LEU A 178 -38.18 -7.75 -48.45
C LEU A 178 -37.19 -8.25 -49.52
N GLN A 179 -37.39 -9.51 -49.91
CA GLN A 179 -36.90 -10.09 -51.16
C GLN A 179 -37.22 -9.15 -52.34
N TRP A 180 -36.20 -8.72 -53.08
CA TRP A 180 -36.37 -8.29 -54.47
C TRP A 180 -35.54 -9.22 -55.35
N GLU A 181 -36.26 -10.04 -56.09
CA GLU A 181 -35.76 -10.99 -57.08
C GLU A 181 -35.00 -10.28 -58.21
N GLU A 182 -33.96 -10.96 -58.68
CA GLU A 182 -33.24 -10.63 -59.91
C GLU A 182 -34.21 -10.60 -61.11
N GLN A 183 -34.30 -9.45 -61.78
CA GLN A 183 -34.65 -9.43 -63.20
C GLN A 183 -33.59 -8.65 -63.96
N GLY A 184 -32.81 -9.41 -64.73
CA GLY A 184 -31.70 -8.92 -65.53
C GLY A 184 -32.12 -7.95 -66.64
N VAL A 185 -31.19 -7.07 -67.01
CA VAL A 185 -31.20 -6.39 -68.30
C VAL A 185 -29.78 -6.45 -68.87
N GLN A 186 -29.71 -7.01 -70.08
CA GLN A 186 -28.54 -7.23 -70.91
C GLN A 186 -27.75 -5.95 -71.22
N LEU A 187 -26.42 -6.10 -71.19
CA LEU A 187 -25.46 -5.28 -71.93
C LEU A 187 -25.75 -5.37 -73.44
N LYS A 188 -25.91 -4.23 -74.10
CA LYS A 188 -25.68 -4.06 -75.53
C LYS A 188 -24.66 -2.94 -75.73
N GLU A 189 -23.58 -3.35 -76.39
CA GLU A 189 -22.50 -2.66 -77.13
C GLU A 189 -22.35 -1.14 -77.02
#